data_AF-A0A212CRL3-F1
#
_entry.id   AF-A0A212CRL3-F1
#
_cell.length_a   1.000
_cell.length_b   1.000
_cell.length_c   1.000
_cell.angle_alpha   90.00
_cell.angle_beta   90.00
_cell.angle_gamma   90.00
#
_symmetry.space_group_name_H-M   'P 1'
#
loop_
_entity.id
_entity.type
_entity.pdbx_description
1 polymer ?
#
loop_
_entity_poly.entity_id
_entity_poly.type
_entity_poly.pdbx_seq_one_letter_code
_entity_poly.pdbx_strand_id
1 'polypeptide(L)'
;MGLPRRAGDPAELRKSLKPLLEKRRRARINESLSQLKGLILPLLGRESSRYSKLEKADILEMTVRFLQELPPSSGPTAAPSE
;
A
#
# COMPACT_ATOMS: atom_id res chain seq x y z
N MET A 1 -22.41 -28.17 37.21
CA MET A 1 -22.79 -26.75 37.00
C MET A 1 -21.54 -25.98 36.57
N GLY A 2 -21.40 -25.67 35.29
CA GLY A 2 -20.31 -24.83 34.80
C GLY A 2 -20.66 -23.35 35.00
N LEU A 3 -19.83 -22.63 35.75
CA LEU A 3 -19.97 -21.19 35.98
C LEU A 3 -19.94 -20.42 34.62
N PRO A 4 -20.77 -19.38 34.44
CA PRO A 4 -20.74 -18.59 33.21
C PRO A 4 -19.38 -17.90 33.09
N ARG A 5 -18.69 -18.14 31.96
CA ARG A 5 -17.43 -17.46 31.64
C ARG A 5 -17.68 -15.94 31.62
N ARG A 6 -16.95 -15.25 32.50
CA ARG A 6 -17.00 -13.82 32.73
C ARG A 6 -16.62 -13.08 31.45
N ALA A 7 -17.54 -12.26 30.94
CA ALA A 7 -17.31 -11.36 29.81
C ALA A 7 -16.07 -10.50 30.09
N GLY A 8 -14.98 -10.73 29.34
CA GLY A 8 -13.73 -9.99 29.54
C GLY A 8 -12.45 -10.70 29.16
N ASP A 9 -12.47 -11.80 28.39
CA ASP A 9 -11.24 -12.40 27.90
C ASP A 9 -10.50 -11.41 26.96
N PRO A 10 -9.29 -10.93 27.30
CA PRO A 10 -8.53 -10.00 26.45
C PRO A 10 -8.17 -10.62 25.09
N ALA A 11 -8.23 -11.94 24.99
CA ALA A 11 -8.12 -12.68 23.74
C ALA A 11 -9.33 -12.45 22.80
N GLU A 12 -10.55 -12.33 23.34
CA GLU A 12 -11.77 -12.02 22.58
C GLU A 12 -11.81 -10.55 22.16
N LEU A 13 -11.31 -9.64 23.02
CA LEU A 13 -11.11 -8.23 22.66
C LEU A 13 -10.04 -8.09 21.57
N ARG A 14 -8.91 -8.81 21.67
CA ARG A 14 -7.89 -8.86 20.61
C ARG A 14 -8.43 -9.47 19.30
N LYS A 15 -9.32 -10.46 19.37
CA LYS A 15 -10.02 -11.01 18.19
C LYS A 15 -11.06 -10.05 17.61
N SER A 16 -11.68 -9.21 18.43
CA SER A 16 -12.65 -8.18 18.00
C SER A 16 -12.00 -6.88 17.52
N LEU A 17 -10.80 -6.56 17.98
CA LEU A 17 -9.99 -5.41 17.53
C LEU A 17 -9.18 -5.71 16.26
N LYS A 18 -8.89 -6.98 15.98
CA LYS A 18 -8.29 -7.44 14.74
C LYS A 18 -9.01 -6.92 13.49
N PRO A 19 -10.34 -7.08 13.32
CA PRO A 19 -11.02 -6.55 12.14
C PRO A 19 -10.94 -5.02 12.05
N LEU A 20 -10.86 -4.29 13.17
CA LEU A 20 -10.67 -2.83 13.19
C LEU A 20 -9.26 -2.41 12.76
N LEU A 21 -8.23 -3.07 13.28
CA LEU A 21 -6.83 -2.86 12.89
C LEU A 21 -6.61 -3.22 11.42
N GLU A 22 -7.22 -4.31 10.96
CA GLU A 22 -7.15 -4.73 9.57
C GLU A 22 -7.92 -3.77 8.65
N LYS A 23 -9.05 -3.21 9.09
CA LYS A 23 -9.75 -2.13 8.39
C LYS A 23 -8.88 -0.88 8.27
N ARG A 24 -8.19 -0.48 9.34
CA ARG A 24 -7.25 0.67 9.31
C ARG A 24 -6.05 0.39 8.39
N ARG A 25 -5.50 -0.82 8.42
CA ARG A 25 -4.43 -1.25 7.51
C ARG A 25 -4.89 -1.23 6.05
N ARG A 26 -6.08 -1.78 5.76
CA ARG A 26 -6.68 -1.76 4.42
C ARG A 26 -6.96 -0.34 3.93
N ALA A 27 -7.46 0.54 4.80
CA ALA A 27 -7.66 1.95 4.47
C ALA A 27 -6.34 2.62 4.09
N ARG A 28 -5.28 2.42 4.89
CA ARG A 28 -3.93 2.95 4.58
C ARG A 28 -3.40 2.43 3.24
N ILE A 29 -3.56 1.14 2.94
CA ILE A 29 -3.14 0.57 1.65
C ILE A 29 -3.93 1.19 0.49
N ASN A 30 -5.25 1.32 0.62
CA ASN A 30 -6.08 1.93 -0.41
C ASN A 30 -5.75 3.41 -0.63
N GLU A 31 -5.48 4.15 0.45
CA GLU A 31 -5.05 5.55 0.38
C GLU A 31 -3.72 5.67 -0.37
N SER A 32 -2.72 4.86 0.00
CA SER A 32 -1.44 4.83 -0.71
C SER A 32 -1.60 4.45 -2.19
N LEU A 33 -2.47 3.48 -2.53
CA LEU A 33 -2.75 3.13 -3.93
C LEU A 33 -3.41 4.28 -4.69
N SER A 34 -4.32 5.02 -4.05
CA SER A 34 -4.95 6.20 -4.65
C SER A 34 -3.96 7.33 -4.87
N GLN A 35 -3.05 7.55 -3.91
CA GLN A 35 -1.96 8.53 -4.04
C GLN A 35 -0.99 8.15 -5.16
N LEU A 36 -0.56 6.88 -5.21
CA LEU A 36 0.30 6.36 -6.28
C LEU A 36 -0.34 6.58 -7.65
N LYS A 37 -1.63 6.27 -7.80
CA LYS A 37 -2.38 6.56 -9.03
C LYS A 37 -2.31 8.05 -9.38
N GLY A 38 -2.60 8.93 -8.42
CA GLY A 38 -2.56 10.39 -8.64
C GLY A 38 -1.19 10.94 -9.02
N LEU A 39 -0.10 10.33 -8.55
CA LEU A 39 1.27 10.73 -8.89
C LEU A 39 1.73 10.14 -10.23
N ILE A 40 1.48 8.86 -10.47
CA ILE A 40 2.01 8.14 -11.64
C ILE A 40 1.31 8.54 -12.94
N LEU A 41 -0.02 8.72 -12.93
CA LEU A 41 -0.77 9.09 -14.14
C LEU A 41 -0.28 10.36 -14.83
N PRO A 42 -0.12 11.51 -14.13
CA PRO A 42 0.38 12.72 -14.75
C PRO A 42 1.84 12.58 -15.19
N LEU A 43 2.68 11.86 -14.43
CA LEU A 43 4.09 11.63 -14.78
C LEU A 43 4.27 10.78 -16.05
N LEU A 44 3.35 9.84 -16.30
CA LEU A 44 3.33 9.04 -17.53
C LEU A 44 2.54 9.69 -18.69
N GLY A 45 2.01 10.90 -18.53
CA GLY A 45 1.18 11.57 -19.54
C GLY A 45 -0.14 10.84 -19.85
N ARG A 46 -0.65 10.09 -18.86
CA ARG A 46 -1.80 9.18 -19.00
C ARG A 46 -3.08 9.83 -18.47
N GLU A 47 -4.11 9.92 -19.32
CA GLU A 47 -5.36 10.64 -19.02
C GLU A 47 -6.19 9.95 -17.92
N SER A 48 -6.48 10.68 -16.84
CA SER A 48 -7.23 10.21 -15.65
C SER A 48 -8.55 9.51 -15.93
N SER A 49 -9.26 9.89 -16.99
CA SER A 49 -10.55 9.29 -17.38
C SER A 49 -10.43 7.80 -17.72
N ARG A 50 -9.42 7.42 -18.51
CA ARG A 50 -9.15 6.02 -18.91
C ARG A 50 -8.77 5.13 -17.74
N TYR A 51 -8.25 5.73 -16.68
CA TYR A 51 -7.70 5.02 -15.53
C TYR A 51 -8.64 5.00 -14.32
N SER A 52 -9.87 5.54 -14.44
CA SER A 52 -10.88 5.48 -13.38
C SER A 52 -11.22 4.04 -12.94
N LYS A 53 -11.02 3.04 -13.81
CA LYS A 53 -11.27 1.61 -13.55
C LYS A 53 -10.01 0.75 -13.29
N LEU A 54 -8.86 1.38 -13.04
CA LEU A 54 -7.61 0.67 -12.80
C LEU A 54 -7.72 -0.38 -11.68
N GLU A 55 -7.27 -1.59 -11.98
CA GLU A 55 -7.09 -2.63 -10.99
C GLU A 55 -5.89 -2.33 -10.09
N LYS A 56 -5.90 -2.87 -8.87
CA LYS A 56 -4.81 -2.64 -7.91
C LYS A 56 -3.46 -3.16 -8.41
N ALA A 57 -3.48 -4.26 -9.18
CA ALA A 57 -2.28 -4.84 -9.77
C ALA A 57 -1.66 -3.89 -10.81
N ASP A 58 -2.47 -3.28 -11.68
CA ASP A 58 -2.01 -2.34 -12.71
C ASP A 58 -1.41 -1.07 -12.07
N ILE A 59 -2.03 -0.53 -11.02
CA ILE A 59 -1.46 0.61 -10.25
C ILE A 59 -0.07 0.26 -9.73
N LEU A 60 0.10 -0.95 -9.17
CA LEU A 60 1.39 -1.40 -8.64
C LEU A 60 2.41 -1.60 -9.77
N GLU A 61 2.02 -2.23 -10.88
CA GLU A 61 2.88 -2.46 -12.04
C GLU A 61 3.38 -1.16 -12.66
N MET A 62 2.48 -0.21 -12.92
CA MET A 62 2.84 1.12 -13.42
C MET A 62 3.79 1.85 -12.48
N THR A 63 3.55 1.76 -11.17
CA THR A 63 4.44 2.35 -10.16
C THR A 63 5.82 1.72 -10.19
N VAL A 64 5.91 0.39 -10.25
CA VAL A 64 7.19 -0.33 -10.32
C VAL A 64 7.96 0.05 -11.58
N ARG A 65 7.29 0.09 -12.73
CA ARG A 65 7.89 0.50 -13.99
C ARG A 65 8.44 1.93 -13.91
N PHE A 66 7.65 2.87 -13.38
CA PHE A 66 8.10 4.24 -13.14
C PHE A 66 9.34 4.29 -12.24
N LEU A 67 9.38 3.51 -11.15
CA LEU A 67 10.54 3.46 -10.26
C LEU A 67 11.79 2.85 -10.92
N GLN A 68 11.64 1.98 -11.91
CA GLN A 68 12.75 1.44 -12.71
C GLN A 68 13.22 2.43 -13.79
N GLU A 69 12.29 3.20 -14.36
CA GLU A 69 12.59 4.27 -15.33
C GLU A 69 13.17 5.52 -14.65
N LEU A 70 12.98 5.68 -13.34
CA LEU A 70 13.71 6.68 -12.57
C LEU A 70 15.21 6.38 -12.69
N PRO A 71 16.04 7.36 -13.08
CA PRO A 71 17.48 7.18 -13.00
C PRO A 71 17.82 6.77 -11.57
N PRO A 72 18.71 5.79 -11.36
CA PRO A 72 19.15 5.46 -10.02
C PRO A 72 19.66 6.77 -9.42
N SER A 73 18.90 7.34 -8.47
CA SER A 73 19.31 8.59 -7.83
C SER A 73 20.69 8.31 -7.32
N SER A 74 21.67 9.03 -7.85
CA SER A 74 23.09 8.78 -7.70
C SER A 74 23.40 8.29 -6.28
N GLY A 75 23.53 6.97 -6.13
CA GLY A 75 24.37 6.42 -5.08
C GLY A 75 25.76 6.96 -5.38
N PRO A 76 26.48 7.50 -4.39
CA PRO A 76 27.77 8.12 -4.63
C PRO A 76 28.65 7.10 -5.35
N THR A 77 29.17 7.51 -6.49
CA THR A 77 30.45 7.06 -7.07
C THR A 77 31.20 6.07 -6.17
N ALA A 78 30.88 4.78 -6.25
CA ALA A 78 31.84 3.76 -5.86
C ALA A 78 32.87 3.79 -7.00
N ALA A 79 33.95 4.53 -6.74
CA ALA A 79 35.00 4.79 -7.70
C ALA A 79 35.50 3.49 -8.35
N PRO A 80 35.80 3.50 -9.66
CA PRO A 80 36.66 2.50 -10.27
C PRO A 80 38.11 2.85 -9.91
N SER A 81 38.85 1.88 -9.36
CA SER A 81 40.32 1.81 -9.17
C SER A 81 40.53 0.92 -7.93
N GLU A 82 41.31 -0.15 -7.92
CA GLU A 82 42.24 -0.81 -8.84
C GLU A 82 42.43 -2.23 -8.27
#